data_AF-A0A1F4DID3-F1
#
_entry.id   AF-A0A1F4DID3-F1
#
_cell.length_a   1.000
_cell.length_b   1.000
_cell.length_c   1.000
_cell.angle_alpha   90.00
_cell.angle_beta   90.00
_cell.angle_gamma   90.00
#
_symmetry.space_group_name_H-M   'P 1'
#
loop_
_entity.id
_entity.type
_entity.pdbx_description
1 polymer ?
#
loop_
_entity_poly.entity_id
_entity_poly.type
_entity_poly.pdbx_seq_one_letter_code
_entity_poly.pdbx_strand_id
1 'polypeptide(L)'
;MAKPSSTTRRSKPFWERGYFQHGYWLGKKRLGTVRLAPKGEWDGVYRWEAGNHAGETATLKDAKQAVEQAVLVGASQLALFE
;
A
#
# COMPACT_ATOMS: atom_id res chain seq x y z
N MET A 1 -19.19 -11.30 36.54
CA MET A 1 -19.24 -11.86 35.16
C MET A 1 -18.38 -10.98 34.27
N ALA A 2 -17.17 -11.41 33.91
CA ALA A 2 -16.29 -10.66 33.01
C ALA A 2 -16.74 -10.90 31.56
N LYS A 3 -17.03 -9.81 30.83
CA LYS A 3 -17.38 -9.86 29.40
C LYS A 3 -16.12 -10.22 28.60
N PRO A 4 -16.14 -11.19 27.67
CA PRO A 4 -14.96 -11.51 26.87
C PRO A 4 -14.61 -10.30 25.99
N SER A 5 -13.43 -9.72 26.21
CA SER A 5 -12.89 -8.66 25.36
C SER A 5 -12.67 -9.23 23.97
N SER A 6 -13.36 -8.69 22.96
CA SER A 6 -13.17 -9.12 21.58
C SER A 6 -11.73 -8.79 21.15
N THR A 7 -10.92 -9.82 21.00
CA THR A 7 -9.58 -9.69 20.42
C THR A 7 -9.75 -9.17 19.00
N THR A 8 -9.47 -7.88 18.78
CA THR A 8 -9.56 -7.27 17.46
C THR A 8 -8.59 -8.01 16.54
N ARG A 9 -9.11 -8.88 15.67
CA ARG A 9 -8.30 -9.55 14.66
C ARG A 9 -7.68 -8.45 13.80
N ARG A 10 -6.37 -8.22 13.93
CA ARG A 10 -5.62 -7.32 13.06
C ARG A 10 -5.89 -7.80 11.63
N SER A 11 -6.57 -6.98 10.83
CA SER A 11 -6.85 -7.31 9.44
C SER A 11 -5.53 -7.57 8.74
N LYS A 12 -5.45 -8.58 7.89
CA LYS A 12 -4.24 -8.77 7.06
C LYS A 12 -4.30 -7.74 5.94
N PRO A 13 -3.18 -7.10 5.59
CA PRO A 13 -3.12 -6.28 4.39
C PRO A 13 -3.47 -7.13 3.16
N PHE A 14 -4.15 -6.54 2.18
CA PHE A 14 -4.49 -7.21 0.93
C PHE A 14 -4.41 -6.25 -0.26
N TRP A 15 -4.22 -6.83 -1.44
CA TRP A 15 -4.23 -6.11 -2.70
C TRP A 15 -5.61 -6.16 -3.34
N GLU A 16 -6.12 -4.99 -3.68
CA GLU A 16 -7.29 -4.80 -4.53
C GLU A 16 -6.84 -4.47 -5.95
N ARG A 17 -7.45 -5.12 -6.94
CA ARG A 17 -7.16 -4.91 -8.37
C ARG A 17 -8.23 -4.02 -8.98
N GLY A 18 -7.80 -2.92 -9.60
CA GLY A 18 -8.61 -2.05 -10.45
C GLY A 18 -8.15 -2.10 -11.90
N TYR A 19 -8.75 -1.23 -12.72
CA TYR A 19 -8.36 -1.03 -14.12
C TYR A 19 -7.15 -0.09 -14.18
N PHE A 20 -6.00 -0.61 -14.60
CA PHE A 20 -4.69 0.05 -14.58
C PHE A 20 -4.17 0.54 -13.22
N GLN A 21 -4.90 0.28 -12.13
CA GLN A 21 -4.51 0.62 -10.77
C GLN A 21 -4.65 -0.59 -9.84
N HIS A 22 -3.82 -0.67 -8.81
CA HIS A 22 -3.96 -1.57 -7.67
C HIS A 22 -3.90 -0.75 -6.38
N GLY A 23 -4.71 -1.14 -5.40
CA GLY A 23 -4.71 -0.55 -4.05
C GLY A 23 -4.22 -1.57 -3.02
N TYR A 24 -3.35 -1.16 -2.11
CA TYR A 24 -2.96 -1.95 -0.96
C TYR A 24 -3.74 -1.46 0.26
N TRP A 25 -4.47 -2.35 0.91
CA TRP A 25 -5.44 -2.00 1.94
C TRP A 25 -5.21 -2.79 3.22
N LEU A 26 -5.47 -2.14 4.36
CA LEU A 26 -5.53 -2.75 5.69
C LEU A 26 -6.87 -2.38 6.32
N GLY A 27 -7.82 -3.32 6.29
CA GLY A 27 -9.20 -3.04 6.68
C GLY A 27 -9.81 -1.97 5.76
N LYS A 28 -10.17 -0.81 6.33
CA LYS A 28 -10.70 0.36 5.58
C LYS A 28 -9.63 1.40 5.23
N LYS A 29 -8.38 1.20 5.67
CA LYS A 29 -7.28 2.15 5.43
C LYS A 29 -6.52 1.75 4.16
N ARG A 30 -6.38 2.69 3.22
CA ARG A 30 -5.49 2.51 2.07
C ARG A 30 -4.05 2.80 2.51
N LEU A 31 -3.16 1.85 2.29
CA LEU A 31 -1.75 1.91 2.67
C LEU A 31 -0.87 2.34 1.49
N GLY A 32 -1.24 1.97 0.27
CA GLY A 32 -0.53 2.38 -0.92
C GLY A 32 -1.31 2.11 -2.20
N THR A 33 -0.76 2.55 -3.32
CA THR A 33 -1.32 2.32 -4.66
C THR A 33 -0.22 2.08 -5.68
N VAL A 34 -0.55 1.31 -6.71
CA VAL A 34 0.28 1.11 -7.89
C VAL A 34 -0.56 1.47 -9.12
N ARG A 35 -0.04 2.28 -10.02
CA ARG A 35 -0.70 2.67 -11.27
C ARG A 35 0.21 2.37 -12.44
N LEU A 36 -0.34 1.76 -13.49
CA LEU A 36 0.31 1.66 -14.78
C LEU A 36 0.01 2.93 -15.58
N ALA A 37 1.05 3.60 -16.08
CA ALA A 37 0.84 4.75 -16.93
C ALA A 37 0.14 4.34 -18.25
N PRO A 38 -0.79 5.17 -18.77
CA PRO A 38 -1.34 4.96 -20.08
C PRO A 38 -0.24 5.04 -21.16
N LYS A 39 -0.45 4.32 -22.25
CA LYS A 39 0.51 4.24 -23.37
C LYS A 39 0.70 5.64 -23.96
N GLY A 40 1.92 6.16 -23.90
CA GLY A 40 2.30 7.48 -24.42
C GLY A 40 2.60 8.55 -23.36
N GLU A 41 2.34 8.27 -22.08
CA GLU A 41 2.66 9.21 -21.00
C GLU A 41 4.01 8.88 -20.35
N TRP A 42 4.17 7.72 -19.72
CA TRP A 42 5.41 7.32 -19.01
C TRP A 42 5.89 5.91 -19.40
N ASP A 43 6.12 5.69 -20.70
CA ASP A 43 6.78 4.50 -21.28
C ASP A 43 6.38 3.10 -20.73
N GLY A 44 5.14 2.94 -20.25
CA GLY A 44 4.69 1.65 -19.67
C GLY A 44 5.29 1.31 -18.31
N VAL A 45 5.79 2.32 -17.57
CA VAL A 45 6.35 2.18 -16.24
C VAL A 45 5.24 2.19 -15.19
N TYR A 46 5.39 1.38 -14.14
CA TYR A 46 4.49 1.35 -12.98
C TYR A 46 4.93 2.38 -11.95
N ARG A 47 4.06 3.35 -11.64
CA ARG A 47 4.23 4.23 -10.49
C ARG A 47 3.60 3.63 -9.26
N TRP A 48 4.25 3.82 -8.12
CA TRP A 48 3.71 3.41 -6.84
C TRP A 48 3.88 4.50 -5.79
N GLU A 49 2.96 4.51 -4.84
CA GLU A 49 2.90 5.48 -3.75
C GLU A 49 2.46 4.78 -2.47
N ALA A 50 3.11 5.09 -1.34
CA ALA A 50 2.79 4.56 -0.02
C ALA A 50 3.24 5.55 1.06
N GLY A 51 2.29 6.16 1.78
CA GLY A 51 2.60 7.21 2.75
C GLY A 51 3.29 8.41 2.08
N ASN A 52 4.48 8.77 2.57
CA ASN A 52 5.32 9.83 2.00
C ASN A 52 6.34 9.32 0.96
N HIS A 53 6.29 8.03 0.60
CA HIS A 53 7.19 7.44 -0.38
C HIS A 53 6.47 7.23 -1.70
N ALA A 54 7.18 7.48 -2.80
CA ALA A 54 6.72 7.19 -4.15
C ALA A 54 7.91 6.78 -5.02
N GLY A 55 7.62 6.07 -6.11
CA GLY A 55 8.64 5.65 -7.06
C GLY A 55 8.07 5.05 -8.33
N GLU A 56 8.99 4.67 -9.22
CA GLU A 56 8.74 4.13 -10.55
C GLU A 56 9.46 2.79 -10.70
N THR A 57 8.80 1.81 -11.32
CA THR A 57 9.41 0.50 -11.59
C THR A 57 8.92 -0.05 -12.93
N ALA A 58 9.74 -0.86 -13.60
CA ALA A 58 9.36 -1.46 -14.88
C ALA A 58 8.29 -2.56 -14.74
N THR A 59 8.07 -3.13 -13.55
CA THR A 59 7.17 -4.29 -13.38
C THR A 59 6.14 -4.09 -12.26
N LEU A 60 4.94 -4.64 -12.45
CA LEU A 60 3.90 -4.60 -11.41
C LEU A 60 4.36 -5.27 -10.11
N LYS A 61 5.18 -6.31 -10.21
CA LYS A 61 5.67 -7.06 -9.05
C LYS A 61 6.60 -6.19 -8.20
N ASP A 62 7.56 -5.52 -8.82
CA ASP A 62 8.47 -4.60 -8.12
C ASP A 62 7.72 -3.43 -7.49
N ALA A 63 6.77 -2.84 -8.22
CA ALA A 63 5.94 -1.76 -7.69
C ALA A 63 5.14 -2.20 -6.44
N LYS A 64 4.55 -3.40 -6.45
CA LYS A 64 3.84 -3.94 -5.27
C LYS A 64 4.79 -4.18 -4.10
N GLN A 65 5.94 -4.79 -4.37
CA GLN A 65 6.95 -5.04 -3.34
C GLN A 65 7.45 -3.74 -2.72
N ALA A 66 7.67 -2.70 -3.53
CA ALA A 66 8.12 -1.40 -3.06
C ALA A 66 7.07 -0.71 -2.16
N VAL A 67 5.78 -0.82 -2.49
CA VAL A 67 4.68 -0.39 -1.60
C VAL A 67 4.72 -1.15 -0.27
N GLU A 68 4.87 -2.47 -0.30
CA GLU A 68 4.93 -3.28 0.91
C GLU A 68 6.13 -2.87 1.79
N GLN A 69 7.31 -2.65 1.20
CA GLN A 69 8.49 -2.17 1.92
C GLN A 69 8.28 -0.77 2.51
N ALA A 70 7.77 0.17 1.72
CA ALA A 70 7.50 1.53 2.17
C ALA A 70 6.46 1.57 3.30
N VAL A 71 5.45 0.70 3.26
CA VAL A 71 4.49 0.53 4.36
C VAL A 71 5.15 -0.03 5.60
N LEU A 72 6.04 -1.01 5.49
CA LEU A 72 6.76 -1.58 6.64
C LEU A 72 7.67 -0.53 7.32
N VAL A 73 8.36 0.27 6.51
CA VAL A 73 9.19 1.39 6.99
C VAL A 73 8.31 2.48 7.62
N GLY A 74 7.23 2.89 6.93
CA GLY A 74 6.29 3.90 7.42
C GLY A 74 5.49 3.46 8.65
N ALA A 75 5.20 2.17 8.80
CA ALA A 75 4.60 1.62 10.03
C ALA A 75 5.57 1.67 11.22
N SER A 76 6.87 1.70 10.95
CA SER A 76 7.93 1.87 11.96
C SER A 76 8.19 3.35 12.28
N GLN A 77 7.72 4.29 11.45
CA GLN A 77 7.78 5.72 11.72
C GLN A 77 6.69 6.10 12.74
N LEU A 78 7.08 6.09 14.02
CA LEU A 78 6.27 6.42 15.19
C LEU A 78 5.69 7.85 15.12
N ALA A 79 4.55 8.04 15.78
CA ALA A 79 3.89 9.34 15.94
C ALA A 79 4.88 10.34 16.55
N LEU A 80 5.25 11.36 15.78
CA LEU A 80 6.32 12.27 16.15
C LEU A 80 5.89 13.34 17.16
N PHE A 81 4.62 13.37 17.60
CA PHE A 81 4.14 14.27 18.65
C PHE A 81 2.97 13.62 19.42
N GLU A 82 3.07 13.61 20.77
CA GLU A 82 1.92 13.53 21.70
C GLU A 82 1.44 14.94 22.05
#